data_AF-A5Y409-F1
#
_entry.id   AF-A5Y409-F1
#
_cell.length_a   1.000
_cell.length_b   1.000
_cell.length_c   1.000
_cell.angle_alpha   90.00
_cell.angle_beta   90.00
_cell.angle_gamma   90.00
#
_symmetry.space_group_name_H-M   'P 1'
#
loop_
_entity.id
_entity.type
_entity.pdbx_description
1 polymer ?
#
loop_
_entity_poly.entity_id
_entity_poly.type
_entity_poly.pdbx_seq_one_letter_code
_entity_poly.pdbx_strand_id
1 'polypeptide(L)'
;MAMTAIASPSSRTLIPPRHHGAAPSPSTSGDSSLRLLRAHPRHGRRSRGVSVSTPAARSRPFVFSSRAVSDSKSSQTCLDPDASTSVLGIILGGGAGTRLYPLTKKRAKPAVPLGANYRLIDIPVSNCLNSNISKIYVLTQFNSASLNRHLSRAYGSNIGGYKNEGFVEVLAAQQSPDNPNWFQGTADAVRQYLWLFEEHNVMEFLILAGDHLYRMDYEKFIQAHRETDADITVAALPMDEARATAFGLMKIDEEGRIIEFAEKPKGEQLKAMMVDTTILGLDDVRAKEMPYIASMGIYVFSKDVMLQLLREQFPGANDFGSEVIPGATTIGKRVQAYLYDGYWEDIGTITAFYNANLGITKKPVPDFSFYDRSAPIYTQPRHLPPSKVLDADVTDSVIGEGCVIKNCKIHHSVVGLRSCISEGAIIEDTLLMGADYYETEADKKLLAENGGIPIGIGKNSHIRRAIIDKNARIGDNVKILNADNVQEAARETDGYFIKGGIVTVIKDALLPSGTVI
;
A
#
# COMPACT_ATOMS: atom_id res chain seq x y z
N MET A 1 16.04 22.98 42.59
CA MET A 1 15.11 22.81 43.73
C MET A 1 14.51 21.43 43.63
N ALA A 2 14.82 20.57 44.60
CA ALA A 2 14.33 19.20 44.68
C ALA A 2 12.89 19.17 45.20
N MET A 3 12.04 18.29 44.66
CA MET A 3 10.81 17.87 45.33
C MET A 3 10.59 16.36 45.18
N THR A 4 11.01 15.69 46.25
CA THR A 4 10.58 14.46 46.90
C THR A 4 9.20 13.92 46.51
N ALA A 5 9.16 12.65 46.08
CA ALA A 5 7.96 11.82 46.04
C ALA A 5 7.92 10.90 47.28
N ILE A 6 6.80 10.92 47.99
CA ILE A 6 6.54 10.11 49.19
C ILE A 6 5.80 8.82 48.77
N ALA A 7 6.20 7.71 49.36
CA ALA A 7 5.69 6.37 49.13
C ALA A 7 4.70 5.90 50.24
N SER A 8 3.59 5.26 49.80
CA SER A 8 2.95 4.05 50.35
C SER A 8 2.32 4.07 51.77
N PRO A 9 1.62 3.02 52.28
CA PRO A 9 1.03 1.79 51.68
C PRO A 9 -0.42 1.47 52.18
N SER A 10 -1.09 0.45 51.61
CA SER A 10 -1.71 -0.62 52.44
C SER A 10 -2.19 -1.85 51.63
N SER A 11 -1.77 -2.99 52.17
CA SER A 11 -1.94 -4.40 51.82
C SER A 11 -3.30 -5.01 52.20
N ARG A 12 -3.80 -6.04 51.49
CA ARG A 12 -3.94 -7.48 51.88
C ARG A 12 -5.14 -8.04 51.05
N THR A 13 -5.31 -9.29 50.64
CA THR A 13 -4.75 -10.62 50.96
C THR A 13 -5.13 -11.61 49.85
N LEU A 14 -4.29 -12.62 49.61
CA LEU A 14 -4.54 -13.84 48.82
C LEU A 14 -5.32 -14.90 49.63
N ILE A 15 -6.09 -15.78 48.97
CA ILE A 15 -6.04 -17.27 48.99
C ILE A 15 -7.28 -17.92 48.28
N PRO A 16 -7.11 -18.98 47.45
CA PRO A 16 -8.16 -19.79 46.78
C PRO A 16 -8.47 -21.10 47.60
N PRO A 17 -8.94 -22.28 47.09
CA PRO A 17 -9.62 -22.71 45.85
C PRO A 17 -10.90 -23.57 46.15
N ARG A 18 -11.56 -24.16 45.13
CA ARG A 18 -12.21 -25.50 45.24
C ARG A 18 -12.55 -26.15 43.88
N HIS A 19 -12.04 -27.38 43.73
CA HIS A 19 -12.35 -28.39 42.70
C HIS A 19 -13.68 -29.12 43.00
N HIS A 20 -14.36 -29.56 41.94
CA HIS A 20 -15.06 -30.84 41.72
C HIS A 20 -15.58 -30.77 40.25
N GLY A 21 -15.49 -31.73 39.34
CA GLY A 21 -15.28 -33.17 39.39
C GLY A 21 -16.26 -33.81 38.39
N ALA A 22 -15.80 -34.85 37.68
CA ALA A 22 -16.55 -35.86 36.91
C ALA A 22 -16.79 -35.66 35.40
N ALA A 23 -16.06 -36.48 34.63
CA ALA A 23 -16.48 -37.05 33.34
C ALA A 23 -17.62 -38.09 33.53
N PRO A 24 -18.27 -38.52 32.45
CA PRO A 24 -17.98 -39.89 32.00
C PRO A 24 -17.90 -40.05 30.46
N SER A 25 -17.27 -41.16 30.07
CA SER A 25 -17.07 -41.65 28.70
C SER A 25 -18.09 -42.78 28.37
N PRO A 26 -17.96 -43.54 27.26
CA PRO A 26 -18.97 -43.62 26.20
C PRO A 26 -19.76 -44.94 26.18
N SER A 27 -20.85 -45.00 25.42
CA SER A 27 -21.51 -46.26 25.08
C SER A 27 -21.81 -46.40 23.60
N THR A 28 -21.53 -47.62 23.15
CA THR A 28 -21.59 -48.26 21.84
C THR A 28 -23.00 -48.68 21.44
N SER A 29 -23.27 -48.74 20.13
CA SER A 29 -23.92 -49.82 19.35
C SER A 29 -24.49 -49.20 18.06
N GLY A 30 -24.05 -49.63 16.87
CA GLY A 30 -24.65 -50.75 16.12
C GLY A 30 -25.68 -50.16 15.14
N ASP A 31 -25.74 -50.46 13.85
CA ASP A 31 -25.29 -51.64 13.14
C ASP A 31 -25.37 -51.37 11.61
N SER A 32 -24.47 -52.02 10.87
CA SER A 32 -24.62 -52.69 9.55
C SER A 32 -25.51 -52.08 8.43
N SER A 33 -25.32 -52.21 7.10
CA SER A 33 -24.58 -53.04 6.14
C SER A 33 -24.70 -52.30 4.77
N LEU A 34 -23.89 -52.42 3.70
CA LEU A 34 -23.62 -53.58 2.84
C LEU A 34 -22.67 -53.14 1.70
N ARG A 35 -21.55 -53.87 1.58
CA ARG A 35 -20.80 -54.38 0.40
C ARG A 35 -21.29 -53.99 -1.02
N LEU A 36 -20.34 -53.74 -1.95
CA LEU A 36 -19.76 -54.80 -2.81
C LEU A 36 -18.59 -54.31 -3.72
N LEU A 37 -17.57 -55.17 -3.83
CA LEU A 37 -16.44 -55.12 -4.76
C LEU A 37 -16.86 -55.35 -6.22
N ARG A 38 -16.01 -54.94 -7.19
CA ARG A 38 -15.51 -55.86 -8.24
C ARG A 38 -14.27 -55.35 -8.98
N ALA A 39 -13.45 -56.32 -9.37
CA ALA A 39 -12.11 -56.23 -9.95
C ALA A 39 -12.10 -56.37 -11.50
N HIS A 40 -10.89 -56.19 -12.05
CA HIS A 40 -10.36 -56.31 -13.43
C HIS A 40 -10.96 -57.34 -14.42
N PRO A 41 -10.58 -57.21 -15.71
CA PRO A 41 -9.68 -58.24 -16.27
C PRO A 41 -8.53 -57.72 -17.19
N ARG A 42 -7.55 -58.61 -17.40
CA ARG A 42 -6.36 -58.52 -18.27
C ARG A 42 -6.61 -59.12 -19.67
N HIS A 43 -5.88 -58.62 -20.68
CA HIS A 43 -5.24 -59.32 -21.83
C HIS A 43 -4.36 -58.25 -22.54
N GLY A 44 -3.16 -58.43 -23.10
CA GLY A 44 -2.28 -59.56 -23.38
C GLY A 44 -1.76 -59.48 -24.82
N ARG A 45 -0.49 -59.09 -25.07
CA ARG A 45 0.42 -59.64 -26.11
C ARG A 45 1.78 -58.91 -26.22
N ARG A 46 2.83 -59.72 -26.41
CA ARG A 46 4.22 -59.37 -26.74
C ARG A 46 4.40 -59.28 -28.27
N SER A 47 5.32 -58.43 -28.74
CA SER A 47 6.13 -58.68 -29.95
C SER A 47 7.51 -57.99 -29.82
N ARG A 48 8.56 -58.69 -30.26
CA ARG A 48 9.97 -58.29 -30.30
C ARG A 48 10.33 -57.63 -31.64
N GLY A 49 11.42 -56.86 -31.65
CA GLY A 49 12.20 -56.42 -32.82
C GLY A 49 12.30 -54.89 -32.90
N VAL A 50 13.40 -54.21 -33.21
CA VAL A 50 14.77 -54.54 -33.67
C VAL A 50 15.63 -53.32 -33.27
N SER A 51 16.90 -53.54 -32.91
CA SER A 51 17.90 -52.50 -32.68
C SER A 51 18.43 -51.91 -33.99
N VAL A 52 18.47 -50.58 -34.11
CA VAL A 52 19.29 -49.86 -35.10
C VAL A 52 19.99 -48.68 -34.42
N SER A 53 21.31 -48.70 -34.41
CA SER A 53 22.24 -47.60 -34.10
C SER A 53 22.26 -46.58 -35.25
N THR A 54 22.30 -45.26 -35.06
CA THR A 54 23.44 -44.29 -35.01
C THR A 54 22.89 -42.91 -35.47
N PRO A 55 23.58 -41.74 -35.40
CA PRO A 55 24.71 -41.30 -34.58
C PRO A 55 24.41 -40.00 -33.77
N ALA A 56 25.34 -39.64 -32.88
CA ALA A 56 25.32 -38.42 -32.07
C ALA A 56 25.38 -37.14 -32.93
N ALA A 57 24.42 -36.23 -32.73
CA ALA A 57 24.45 -34.87 -33.24
C ALA A 57 24.99 -33.93 -32.15
N ARG A 58 26.13 -33.27 -32.43
CA ARG A 58 26.68 -32.20 -31.61
C ARG A 58 25.69 -31.03 -31.55
N SER A 59 25.15 -30.75 -30.37
CA SER A 59 24.41 -29.52 -30.10
C SER A 59 25.39 -28.34 -30.05
N ARG A 60 25.24 -27.38 -30.97
CA ARG A 60 25.85 -26.06 -30.83
C ARG A 60 25.25 -25.37 -29.59
N PRO A 61 26.02 -24.61 -28.79
CA PRO A 61 25.44 -23.85 -27.69
C PRO A 61 24.49 -22.82 -28.28
N PHE A 62 23.22 -22.88 -27.89
CA PHE A 62 22.28 -21.79 -28.10
C PHE A 62 22.75 -20.62 -27.22
N VAL A 63 23.21 -19.55 -27.85
CA VAL A 63 23.45 -18.28 -27.16
C VAL A 63 22.08 -17.67 -26.89
N PHE A 64 21.61 -17.75 -25.65
CA PHE A 64 20.46 -17.00 -25.18
C PHE A 64 20.90 -15.53 -25.09
N SER A 65 20.39 -14.69 -25.99
CA SER A 65 20.34 -13.24 -25.76
C SER A 65 19.12 -12.98 -24.90
N SER A 66 19.33 -12.56 -23.65
CA SER A 66 18.28 -12.15 -22.74
C SER A 66 17.68 -10.82 -23.25
N ARG A 67 16.61 -10.90 -24.04
CA ARG A 67 15.81 -9.73 -24.42
C ARG A 67 15.13 -9.16 -23.17
N ALA A 68 14.90 -7.84 -23.15
CA ALA A 68 14.17 -7.15 -22.09
C ALA A 68 12.83 -7.82 -21.73
N VAL A 69 12.52 -7.78 -20.43
CA VAL A 69 11.44 -8.53 -19.79
C VAL A 69 10.30 -7.58 -19.41
N SER A 70 9.07 -8.03 -19.62
CA SER A 70 7.84 -7.26 -19.40
C SER A 70 6.69 -8.16 -18.96
N ASP A 71 5.64 -7.56 -18.38
CA ASP A 71 4.43 -8.25 -17.96
C ASP A 71 3.73 -9.04 -19.08
N SER A 72 4.01 -8.73 -20.37
CA SER A 72 3.33 -9.27 -21.55
C SER A 72 3.86 -10.62 -22.05
N LYS A 73 5.01 -11.11 -21.54
CA LYS A 73 5.55 -12.43 -21.92
C LYS A 73 5.22 -13.47 -20.87
N SER A 74 4.17 -14.25 -21.13
CA SER A 74 3.78 -15.42 -20.34
C SER A 74 4.77 -16.58 -20.55
N SER A 75 5.81 -16.69 -19.74
CA SER A 75 6.44 -17.98 -19.45
C SER A 75 5.81 -18.55 -18.18
N GLN A 76 5.42 -19.83 -18.23
CA GLN A 76 4.83 -20.54 -17.11
C GLN A 76 5.96 -20.99 -16.17
N THR A 77 6.43 -20.05 -15.36
CA THR A 77 7.64 -20.18 -14.55
C THR A 77 7.34 -19.64 -13.16
N CYS A 78 7.54 -20.47 -12.15
CA CYS A 78 7.49 -20.06 -10.76
C CYS A 78 8.90 -19.74 -10.27
N LEU A 79 9.01 -18.86 -9.28
CA LEU A 79 10.29 -18.58 -8.61
C LEU A 79 10.81 -19.85 -7.93
N ASP A 80 12.11 -20.12 -8.10
CA ASP A 80 12.84 -21.15 -7.37
C ASP A 80 14.13 -20.53 -6.81
N PRO A 81 14.33 -20.50 -5.47
CA PRO A 81 13.34 -20.78 -4.42
C PRO A 81 12.16 -19.79 -4.45
N ASP A 82 11.03 -20.15 -3.82
CA ASP A 82 9.82 -19.32 -3.82
C ASP A 82 10.00 -17.97 -3.12
N ALA A 83 9.14 -16.99 -3.44
CA ALA A 83 9.22 -15.65 -2.86
C ALA A 83 9.05 -15.64 -1.33
N SER A 84 8.23 -16.56 -0.79
CA SER A 84 7.92 -16.62 0.65
C SER A 84 9.17 -16.86 1.49
N THR A 85 10.07 -17.72 1.00
CA THR A 85 11.31 -18.07 1.69
C THR A 85 12.47 -17.16 1.32
N SER A 86 12.55 -16.73 0.05
CA SER A 86 13.75 -16.09 -0.52
C SER A 86 13.68 -14.57 -0.66
N VAL A 87 12.55 -13.93 -0.40
CA VAL A 87 12.39 -12.48 -0.58
C VAL A 87 11.92 -11.82 0.72
N LEU A 88 12.56 -10.71 1.10
CA LEU A 88 12.11 -9.85 2.19
C LEU A 88 11.57 -8.54 1.62
N GLY A 89 10.29 -8.26 1.86
CA GLY A 89 9.65 -7.00 1.50
C GLY A 89 9.95 -5.89 2.51
N ILE A 90 10.40 -4.73 2.04
CA ILE A 90 10.72 -3.56 2.85
C ILE A 90 9.92 -2.38 2.32
N ILE A 91 8.88 -2.00 3.04
CA ILE A 91 7.98 -0.92 2.68
C ILE A 91 8.44 0.37 3.37
N LEU A 92 8.77 1.37 2.56
CA LEU A 92 9.12 2.71 2.98
C LEU A 92 7.85 3.51 3.21
N GLY A 93 7.35 3.50 4.44
CA GLY A 93 6.14 4.22 4.84
C GLY A 93 6.25 5.74 4.81
N GLY A 94 7.46 6.25 4.57
CA GLY A 94 7.77 7.67 4.43
C GLY A 94 8.17 8.35 5.73
N GLY A 95 8.75 9.54 5.58
CA GLY A 95 9.19 10.38 6.69
C GLY A 95 8.05 11.18 7.34
N ALA A 96 8.30 12.46 7.67
CA ALA A 96 7.34 13.35 8.35
C ALA A 96 5.99 13.57 7.61
N GLY A 97 5.86 13.17 6.33
CA GLY A 97 4.58 13.19 5.62
C GLY A 97 4.02 14.60 5.35
N THR A 98 4.88 15.61 5.24
CA THR A 98 4.53 17.04 5.11
C THR A 98 3.68 17.36 3.88
N ARG A 99 3.89 16.65 2.77
CA ARG A 99 3.14 16.82 1.51
C ARG A 99 1.63 16.47 1.64
N LEU A 100 1.30 15.51 2.50
CA LEU A 100 -0.08 15.12 2.83
C LEU A 100 -0.63 15.81 4.10
N TYR A 101 0.11 16.75 4.68
CA TYR A 101 -0.42 17.53 5.79
C TYR A 101 -1.70 18.29 5.34
N PRO A 102 -2.80 18.27 6.12
CA PRO A 102 -2.90 17.87 7.53
C PRO A 102 -3.29 16.42 7.80
N LEU A 103 -3.46 15.55 6.80
CA LEU A 103 -3.89 14.16 6.98
C LEU A 103 -2.90 13.35 7.84
N THR A 104 -1.63 13.74 7.83
CA THR A 104 -0.52 13.14 8.57
C THR A 104 -0.28 13.77 9.95
N LYS A 105 -1.06 14.79 10.36
CA LYS A 105 -0.84 15.55 11.61
C LYS A 105 -0.75 14.66 12.86
N LYS A 106 -1.67 13.69 12.99
CA LYS A 106 -1.79 12.80 14.16
C LYS A 106 -1.62 11.32 13.82
N ARG A 107 -1.11 10.99 12.62
CA ARG A 107 -0.98 9.60 12.15
C ARG A 107 0.22 9.44 11.23
N ALA A 108 0.80 8.24 11.22
CA ALA A 108 1.79 7.87 10.22
C ALA A 108 1.19 7.97 8.81
N LYS A 109 1.99 8.35 7.81
CA LYS A 109 1.55 8.40 6.40
C LYS A 109 0.91 7.08 5.94
N PRO A 110 1.47 5.88 6.22
CA PRO A 110 0.85 4.62 5.79
C PRO A 110 -0.52 4.34 6.43
N ALA A 111 -0.86 5.04 7.52
CA ALA A 111 -2.13 4.91 8.21
C ALA A 111 -3.21 5.90 7.71
N VAL A 112 -2.93 6.71 6.68
CA VAL A 112 -3.91 7.59 6.06
C VAL A 112 -5.03 6.74 5.40
N PRO A 113 -6.31 7.00 5.70
CA PRO A 113 -7.44 6.29 5.09
C PRO A 113 -7.48 6.46 3.58
N LEU A 114 -7.93 5.44 2.86
CA LEU A 114 -7.96 5.39 1.40
C LEU A 114 -9.21 4.64 0.93
N GLY A 115 -9.83 5.06 -0.18
CA GLY A 115 -10.83 4.27 -0.90
C GLY A 115 -12.01 3.81 -0.03
N ALA A 116 -12.52 4.71 0.81
CA ALA A 116 -13.57 4.49 1.82
C ALA A 116 -13.23 3.52 2.98
N ASN A 117 -12.65 2.34 2.71
CA ASN A 117 -12.51 1.23 3.67
C ASN A 117 -11.05 0.81 3.95
N TYR A 118 -10.08 1.38 3.24
CA TYR A 118 -8.67 0.96 3.26
C TYR A 118 -7.77 2.00 3.93
N ARG A 119 -6.47 1.70 4.01
CA ARG A 119 -5.39 2.63 4.33
C ARG A 119 -4.29 2.52 3.27
N LEU A 120 -3.44 3.54 3.14
CA LEU A 120 -2.32 3.53 2.19
C LEU A 120 -1.47 2.26 2.28
N ILE A 121 -1.16 1.80 3.50
CA ILE A 121 -0.34 0.60 3.73
C ILE A 121 -0.95 -0.69 3.17
N ASP A 122 -2.28 -0.73 2.97
CA ASP A 122 -2.96 -1.92 2.47
C ASP A 122 -2.54 -2.25 1.03
N ILE A 123 -2.17 -1.25 0.23
CA ILE A 123 -1.75 -1.44 -1.16
C ILE A 123 -0.45 -2.27 -1.26
N PRO A 124 0.70 -1.81 -0.74
CA PRO A 124 1.94 -2.57 -0.87
C PRO A 124 1.91 -3.89 -0.10
N VAL A 125 1.26 -3.96 1.08
CA VAL A 125 1.15 -5.22 1.83
C VAL A 125 0.32 -6.23 1.06
N SER A 126 -0.82 -5.84 0.48
CA SER A 126 -1.64 -6.76 -0.32
C SER A 126 -0.93 -7.23 -1.58
N ASN A 127 -0.20 -6.34 -2.27
CA ASN A 127 0.60 -6.72 -3.43
C ASN A 127 1.68 -7.75 -3.03
N CYS A 128 2.37 -7.57 -1.89
CA CYS A 128 3.31 -8.56 -1.38
C CYS A 128 2.64 -9.93 -1.14
N LEU A 129 1.53 -9.94 -0.39
CA LEU A 129 0.84 -11.19 -0.06
C LEU A 129 0.28 -11.91 -1.29
N ASN A 130 -0.27 -11.17 -2.24
CA ASN A 130 -0.75 -11.72 -3.51
C ASN A 130 0.40 -12.19 -4.42
N SER A 131 1.64 -11.73 -4.16
CA SER A 131 2.86 -12.16 -4.86
C SER A 131 3.67 -13.17 -4.02
N ASN A 132 3.03 -13.86 -3.07
CA ASN A 132 3.64 -14.87 -2.20
C ASN A 132 4.82 -14.37 -1.33
N ILE A 133 4.92 -13.06 -1.07
CA ILE A 133 5.92 -12.45 -0.18
C ILE A 133 5.30 -12.29 1.21
N SER A 134 5.72 -13.14 2.15
CA SER A 134 5.15 -13.20 3.50
C SER A 134 5.99 -12.52 4.58
N LYS A 135 7.26 -12.18 4.31
CA LYS A 135 8.16 -11.49 5.25
C LYS A 135 8.21 -10.02 4.89
N ILE A 136 7.59 -9.16 5.70
CA ILE A 136 7.38 -7.75 5.36
C ILE A 136 7.75 -6.87 6.55
N TYR A 137 8.68 -5.94 6.34
CA TYR A 137 8.92 -4.82 7.23
C TYR A 137 8.30 -3.54 6.69
N VAL A 138 7.75 -2.71 7.59
CA VAL A 138 7.18 -1.40 7.28
C VAL A 138 7.96 -0.35 8.07
N LEU A 139 8.76 0.45 7.38
CA LEU A 139 9.56 1.52 7.99
C LEU A 139 8.70 2.78 8.12
N THR A 140 8.66 3.35 9.32
CA THR A 140 7.89 4.60 9.57
C THR A 140 8.61 5.47 10.58
N GLN A 141 8.52 6.79 10.43
CA GLN A 141 9.23 7.70 11.32
C GLN A 141 8.41 8.07 12.58
N PHE A 142 7.09 8.26 12.45
CA PHE A 142 6.25 8.81 13.53
C PHE A 142 4.87 8.15 13.64
N ASN A 143 4.19 8.35 14.77
CA ASN A 143 2.75 8.11 14.97
C ASN A 143 2.27 6.69 14.59
N SER A 144 3.01 5.66 15.01
CA SER A 144 2.82 4.26 14.60
C SER A 144 1.69 3.51 15.31
N ALA A 145 1.12 4.01 16.42
CA ALA A 145 0.14 3.23 17.21
C ALA A 145 -1.11 2.81 16.40
N SER A 146 -1.68 3.71 15.59
CA SER A 146 -2.81 3.39 14.71
C SER A 146 -2.41 2.43 13.58
N LEU A 147 -1.16 2.51 13.11
CA LEU A 147 -0.60 1.63 12.08
C LEU A 147 -0.39 0.22 12.64
N ASN A 148 0.28 0.09 13.78
CA ASN A 148 0.52 -1.18 14.47
C ASN A 148 -0.79 -1.93 14.75
N ARG A 149 -1.80 -1.23 15.27
CA ARG A 149 -3.13 -1.83 15.52
C ARG A 149 -3.77 -2.34 14.24
N HIS A 150 -3.67 -1.57 13.15
CA HIS A 150 -4.23 -1.96 11.85
C HIS A 150 -3.53 -3.20 11.31
N LEU A 151 -2.20 -3.20 11.27
CA LEU A 151 -1.42 -4.32 10.74
C LEU A 151 -1.59 -5.60 11.57
N SER A 152 -1.55 -5.48 12.90
CA SER A 152 -1.78 -6.61 13.81
C SER A 152 -3.15 -7.26 13.57
N ARG A 153 -4.21 -6.46 13.35
CA ARG A 153 -5.58 -6.98 13.15
C ARG A 153 -5.87 -7.46 11.73
N ALA A 154 -5.26 -6.83 10.73
CA ALA A 154 -5.49 -7.20 9.33
C ALA A 154 -4.64 -8.39 8.90
N TYR A 155 -3.39 -8.44 9.38
CA TYR A 155 -2.35 -9.31 8.85
C TYR A 155 -1.70 -10.22 9.91
N GLY A 156 -1.73 -9.83 11.19
CA GLY A 156 -1.00 -10.53 12.26
C GLY A 156 -1.47 -11.97 12.55
N SER A 157 -2.71 -12.34 12.21
CA SER A 157 -3.23 -13.71 12.41
C SER A 157 -3.30 -14.56 11.14
N ASN A 158 -3.05 -13.94 9.98
CA ASN A 158 -3.32 -14.54 8.66
C ASN A 158 -2.06 -14.81 7.83
N ILE A 159 -0.90 -14.36 8.28
CA ILE A 159 0.37 -14.51 7.57
C ILE A 159 1.16 -15.65 8.21
N GLY A 160 1.41 -16.73 7.45
CA GLY A 160 2.37 -17.79 7.83
C GLY A 160 1.82 -19.21 7.99
N GLY A 161 0.52 -19.45 7.86
CA GLY A 161 -0.07 -20.78 8.02
C GLY A 161 0.40 -21.50 9.31
N TYR A 162 0.39 -22.83 9.33
CA TYR A 162 0.86 -23.61 10.49
C TYR A 162 2.39 -23.56 10.71
N LYS A 163 3.17 -23.01 9.76
CA LYS A 163 4.64 -22.95 9.84
C LYS A 163 5.18 -21.63 10.43
N ASN A 164 4.34 -20.59 10.53
CA ASN A 164 4.66 -19.33 11.21
C ASN A 164 5.91 -18.59 10.68
N GLU A 165 6.22 -18.69 9.38
CA GLU A 165 7.44 -18.12 8.78
C GLU A 165 7.26 -16.69 8.22
N GLY A 166 6.03 -16.18 8.13
CA GLY A 166 5.75 -14.85 7.62
C GLY A 166 5.38 -13.87 8.74
N PHE A 167 5.58 -12.58 8.49
CA PHE A 167 5.25 -11.49 9.41
C PHE A 167 5.04 -10.17 8.65
N VAL A 168 4.26 -9.27 9.26
CA VAL A 168 4.22 -7.85 8.90
C VAL A 168 4.55 -7.04 10.14
N GLU A 169 5.76 -6.51 10.21
CA GLU A 169 6.27 -5.80 11.39
C GLU A 169 6.63 -4.35 11.07
N VAL A 170 6.38 -3.45 12.02
CA VAL A 170 6.67 -2.02 11.87
C VAL A 170 8.01 -1.70 12.52
N LEU A 171 8.94 -1.19 11.72
CA LEU A 171 10.20 -0.64 12.19
C LEU A 171 10.05 0.88 12.30
N ALA A 172 9.73 1.33 13.50
CA ALA A 172 9.63 2.75 13.79
C ALA A 172 11.02 3.33 14.07
N ALA A 173 11.40 4.43 13.42
CA ALA A 173 12.65 5.12 13.69
C ALA A 173 12.83 5.35 15.21
N GLN A 174 13.96 4.91 15.75
CA GLN A 174 14.34 5.12 17.14
C GLN A 174 15.60 5.97 17.19
N GLN A 175 15.64 6.94 18.10
CA GLN A 175 16.90 7.62 18.43
C GLN A 175 17.77 6.63 19.23
N SER A 176 18.95 6.31 18.71
CA SER A 176 19.95 5.54 19.45
C SER A 176 21.08 6.46 19.91
N PRO A 177 21.90 6.07 20.91
CA PRO A 177 23.07 6.84 21.31
C PRO A 177 24.05 7.10 20.16
N ASP A 178 24.12 6.15 19.21
CA ASP A 178 25.01 6.20 18.05
C ASP A 178 24.39 6.94 16.84
N ASN A 179 23.06 7.06 16.79
CA ASN A 179 22.34 7.82 15.76
C ASN A 179 21.18 8.62 16.37
N PRO A 180 21.42 9.89 16.77
CA PRO A 180 20.40 10.75 17.34
C PRO A 180 19.40 11.28 16.30
N ASN A 181 19.67 11.06 15.01
CA ASN A 181 18.91 11.65 13.92
C ASN A 181 17.77 10.73 13.49
N TRP A 182 16.63 11.34 13.20
CA TRP A 182 15.55 10.64 12.50
C TRP A 182 15.95 10.27 11.06
N PHE A 183 15.16 9.43 10.39
CA PHE A 183 15.35 9.11 8.97
C PHE A 183 15.54 10.37 8.12
N GLN A 184 16.67 10.45 7.42
CA GLN A 184 17.02 11.56 6.54
C GLN A 184 16.53 11.35 5.09
N GLY A 185 16.30 10.09 4.71
CA GLY A 185 15.80 9.71 3.40
C GLY A 185 15.54 8.21 3.30
N THR A 186 15.22 7.72 2.10
CA THR A 186 14.85 6.32 1.89
C THR A 186 16.02 5.34 2.10
N ALA A 187 17.20 5.69 1.60
CA ALA A 187 18.40 4.85 1.74
C ALA A 187 18.90 4.85 3.19
N ASP A 188 18.85 6.01 3.86
CA ASP A 188 19.17 6.12 5.29
C ASP A 188 18.23 5.26 6.15
N ALA A 189 16.91 5.30 5.89
CA ALA A 189 15.94 4.49 6.62
C ALA A 189 16.24 2.98 6.53
N VAL A 190 16.62 2.49 5.35
CA VAL A 190 17.04 1.08 5.17
C VAL A 190 18.38 0.81 5.84
N ARG A 191 19.35 1.71 5.70
CA ARG A 191 20.68 1.56 6.30
C ARG A 191 20.61 1.40 7.82
N GLN A 192 19.75 2.16 8.51
CA GLN A 192 19.59 2.10 9.96
C GLN A 192 19.14 0.72 10.47
N TYR A 193 18.39 -0.03 9.67
CA TYR A 193 17.91 -1.39 10.00
C TYR A 193 18.61 -2.49 9.21
N LEU A 194 19.66 -2.16 8.47
CA LEU A 194 20.34 -3.11 7.59
C LEU A 194 20.91 -4.31 8.35
N TRP A 195 21.33 -4.10 9.61
CA TRP A 195 21.76 -5.17 10.51
C TRP A 195 20.67 -6.20 10.77
N LEU A 196 19.41 -5.77 10.91
CA LEU A 196 18.27 -6.65 11.12
C LEU A 196 17.89 -7.39 9.84
N PHE A 197 17.94 -6.70 8.68
CA PHE A 197 17.64 -7.33 7.38
C PHE A 197 18.66 -8.41 7.01
N GLU A 198 19.91 -8.23 7.40
CA GLU A 198 21.01 -9.18 7.14
C GLU A 198 20.80 -10.53 7.84
N GLU A 199 20.12 -10.55 9.00
CA GLU A 199 19.82 -11.78 9.75
C GLU A 199 18.86 -12.72 9.00
N HIS A 200 18.10 -12.20 8.03
CA HIS A 200 17.18 -13.01 7.23
C HIS A 200 17.93 -13.77 6.13
N ASN A 201 17.74 -15.09 6.06
CA ASN A 201 18.27 -15.92 4.98
C ASN A 201 17.40 -15.79 3.72
N VAL A 202 17.58 -14.68 3.00
CA VAL A 202 16.89 -14.32 1.75
C VAL A 202 17.89 -14.04 0.65
N MET A 203 17.47 -14.16 -0.61
CA MET A 203 18.25 -13.82 -1.79
C MET A 203 18.10 -12.35 -2.17
N GLU A 204 16.88 -11.82 -2.06
CA GLU A 204 16.57 -10.46 -2.50
C GLU A 204 15.81 -9.63 -1.45
N PHE A 205 16.02 -8.32 -1.52
CA PHE A 205 15.19 -7.31 -0.88
C PHE A 205 14.28 -6.63 -1.91
N LEU A 206 12.97 -6.69 -1.68
CA LEU A 206 11.98 -5.94 -2.45
C LEU A 206 11.70 -4.62 -1.72
N ILE A 207 12.14 -3.50 -2.29
CA ILE A 207 11.95 -2.16 -1.74
C ILE A 207 10.72 -1.52 -2.37
N LEU A 208 9.75 -1.10 -1.54
CA LEU A 208 8.48 -0.55 -1.98
C LEU A 208 8.23 0.83 -1.38
N ALA A 209 7.73 1.77 -2.17
CA ALA A 209 7.11 2.99 -1.66
C ALA A 209 5.74 2.71 -1.00
N GLY A 210 5.43 3.45 0.07
CA GLY A 210 4.21 3.26 0.86
C GLY A 210 3.01 4.14 0.46
N ASP A 211 3.10 4.90 -0.63
CA ASP A 211 2.18 5.98 -0.99
C ASP A 211 1.80 6.04 -2.47
N HIS A 212 1.93 4.92 -3.19
CA HIS A 212 1.47 4.78 -4.56
C HIS A 212 0.21 3.92 -4.64
N LEU A 213 -0.71 4.25 -5.56
CA LEU A 213 -1.90 3.45 -5.85
C LEU A 213 -1.68 2.62 -7.12
N TYR A 214 -1.56 1.30 -6.97
CA TYR A 214 -1.29 0.36 -8.07
C TYR A 214 -1.56 -1.09 -7.63
N ARG A 215 -1.60 -2.01 -8.58
CA ARG A 215 -1.62 -3.46 -8.34
C ARG A 215 -0.55 -4.09 -9.21
N MET A 216 0.40 -4.79 -8.59
CA MET A 216 1.51 -5.44 -9.29
C MET A 216 1.74 -6.83 -8.72
N ASP A 217 1.96 -7.79 -9.60
CA ASP A 217 2.48 -9.12 -9.27
C ASP A 217 4.00 -9.05 -9.25
N TYR A 218 4.59 -9.09 -8.06
CA TYR A 218 6.03 -8.98 -7.89
C TYR A 218 6.77 -10.27 -8.25
N GLU A 219 6.10 -11.42 -8.38
CA GLU A 219 6.80 -12.66 -8.73
C GLU A 219 7.44 -12.53 -10.12
N LYS A 220 6.72 -11.93 -11.08
CA LYS A 220 7.27 -11.65 -12.43
C LYS A 220 8.42 -10.64 -12.41
N PHE A 221 8.32 -9.63 -11.54
CA PHE A 221 9.36 -8.61 -11.38
C PHE A 221 10.65 -9.21 -10.81
N ILE A 222 10.52 -10.06 -9.78
CA ILE A 222 11.64 -10.78 -9.17
C ILE A 222 12.18 -11.85 -10.12
N GLN A 223 11.32 -12.48 -10.90
CA GLN A 223 11.75 -13.43 -11.91
C GLN A 223 12.67 -12.76 -12.93
N ALA A 224 12.26 -11.59 -13.46
CA ALA A 224 13.10 -10.82 -14.37
C ALA A 224 14.45 -10.44 -13.75
N HIS A 225 14.47 -10.10 -12.45
CA HIS A 225 15.71 -9.82 -11.71
C HIS A 225 16.67 -11.02 -11.75
N ARG A 226 16.15 -12.23 -11.46
CA ARG A 226 16.93 -13.47 -11.46
C ARG A 226 17.38 -13.90 -12.87
N GLU A 227 16.50 -13.84 -13.85
CA GLU A 227 16.80 -14.24 -15.23
C GLU A 227 17.86 -13.36 -15.89
N THR A 228 17.90 -12.08 -15.53
CA THR A 228 18.86 -11.13 -16.07
C THR A 228 20.16 -11.05 -15.26
N ASP A 229 20.28 -11.82 -14.17
CA ASP A 229 21.42 -11.78 -13.24
C ASP A 229 21.70 -10.33 -12.79
N ALA A 230 20.63 -9.60 -12.48
CA ALA A 230 20.69 -8.20 -12.14
C ALA A 230 21.17 -8.00 -10.70
N ASP A 231 22.03 -7.01 -10.49
CA ASP A 231 22.38 -6.54 -9.14
C ASP A 231 21.18 -5.79 -8.53
N ILE A 232 20.48 -5.02 -9.39
CA ILE A 232 19.31 -4.22 -9.04
C ILE A 232 18.34 -4.25 -10.22
N THR A 233 17.04 -4.40 -9.97
CA THR A 233 16.00 -4.20 -10.98
C THR A 233 15.06 -3.07 -10.54
N VAL A 234 14.78 -2.14 -11.43
CA VAL A 234 13.94 -0.95 -11.19
C VAL A 234 12.65 -1.08 -12.00
N ALA A 235 11.50 -0.98 -11.34
CA ALA A 235 10.21 -0.91 -12.04
C ALA A 235 10.09 0.44 -12.76
N ALA A 236 9.83 0.37 -14.06
CA ALA A 236 9.81 1.49 -14.99
C ALA A 236 8.40 1.69 -15.55
N LEU A 237 7.90 2.92 -15.44
CA LEU A 237 6.59 3.33 -15.96
C LEU A 237 6.77 4.17 -17.24
N PRO A 238 6.16 3.78 -18.36
CA PRO A 238 6.10 4.61 -19.57
C PRO A 238 5.29 5.87 -19.33
N MET A 239 5.76 6.99 -19.86
CA MET A 239 5.04 8.26 -19.75
C MET A 239 5.26 9.21 -20.91
N ASP A 240 4.28 10.09 -21.07
CA ASP A 240 4.32 11.24 -21.96
C ASP A 240 5.24 12.35 -21.43
N GLU A 241 5.60 13.29 -22.30
CA GLU A 241 6.45 14.43 -21.98
C GLU A 241 5.89 15.33 -20.88
N ALA A 242 4.55 15.47 -20.82
CA ALA A 242 3.89 16.38 -19.90
C ALA A 242 4.07 15.95 -18.43
N ARG A 243 4.08 14.63 -18.17
CA ARG A 243 4.29 14.06 -16.84
C ARG A 243 5.77 13.79 -16.54
N ALA A 244 6.60 13.54 -17.55
CA ALA A 244 8.00 13.12 -17.42
C ALA A 244 8.85 14.02 -16.50
N THR A 245 8.67 15.33 -16.56
CA THR A 245 9.46 16.29 -15.76
C THR A 245 9.23 16.21 -14.25
N ALA A 246 8.19 15.51 -13.79
CA ALA A 246 7.91 15.34 -12.36
C ALA A 246 8.65 14.15 -11.73
N PHE A 247 9.28 13.29 -12.54
CA PHE A 247 9.85 12.02 -12.10
C PHE A 247 11.35 11.88 -12.46
N GLY A 248 11.99 10.88 -11.85
CA GLY A 248 13.33 10.44 -12.24
C GLY A 248 13.27 9.55 -13.47
N LEU A 249 13.78 10.05 -14.60
CA LEU A 249 13.81 9.35 -15.88
C LEU A 249 15.05 8.49 -16.02
N MET A 250 14.94 7.47 -16.85
CA MET A 250 16.00 6.48 -17.07
C MET A 250 16.20 6.26 -18.58
N LYS A 251 17.45 6.01 -18.99
CA LYS A 251 17.75 5.50 -20.34
C LYS A 251 18.23 4.07 -20.27
N ILE A 252 17.84 3.29 -21.26
CA ILE A 252 18.15 1.88 -21.35
C ILE A 252 18.89 1.56 -22.66
N ASP A 253 19.68 0.50 -22.64
CA ASP A 253 20.23 -0.14 -23.85
C ASP A 253 19.25 -1.16 -24.47
N GLU A 254 19.69 -1.88 -25.50
CA GLU A 254 18.87 -2.85 -26.26
C GLU A 254 18.44 -4.06 -25.42
N GLU A 255 19.16 -4.36 -24.34
CA GLU A 255 18.84 -5.42 -23.38
C GLU A 255 17.93 -4.91 -22.23
N GLY A 256 17.62 -3.62 -22.19
CA GLY A 256 16.83 -2.99 -21.12
C GLY A 256 17.65 -2.67 -19.87
N ARG A 257 18.99 -2.76 -19.93
CA ARG A 257 19.86 -2.35 -18.83
C ARG A 257 19.90 -0.83 -18.76
N ILE A 258 19.80 -0.30 -17.56
CA ILE A 258 19.81 1.15 -17.34
C ILE A 258 21.25 1.66 -17.45
N ILE A 259 21.43 2.67 -18.29
CA ILE A 259 22.74 3.28 -18.61
C ILE A 259 22.83 4.74 -18.13
N GLU A 260 21.70 5.42 -17.94
CA GLU A 260 21.66 6.83 -17.53
C GLU A 260 20.43 7.12 -16.68
N PHE A 261 20.58 8.01 -15.69
CA PHE A 261 19.51 8.51 -14.84
C PHE A 261 19.50 10.03 -14.86
N ALA A 262 18.30 10.62 -14.89
CA ALA A 262 18.12 12.05 -14.72
C ALA A 262 16.91 12.33 -13.81
N GLU A 263 17.16 12.98 -12.67
CA GLU A 263 16.10 13.37 -11.73
C GLU A 263 15.42 14.65 -12.23
N LYS A 264 14.12 14.57 -12.54
CA LYS A 264 13.26 15.70 -12.95
C LYS A 264 13.87 16.57 -14.07
N PRO A 265 14.30 15.96 -15.19
CA PRO A 265 14.96 16.67 -16.26
C PRO A 265 14.01 17.65 -16.96
N LYS A 266 14.56 18.74 -17.50
CA LYS A 266 13.80 19.78 -18.20
C LYS A 266 14.52 20.23 -19.47
N GLY A 267 13.77 20.79 -20.42
CA GLY A 267 14.33 21.36 -21.65
C GLY A 267 15.10 20.33 -22.49
N GLU A 268 16.33 20.68 -22.90
CA GLU A 268 17.17 19.78 -23.70
C GLU A 268 17.54 18.49 -22.97
N GLN A 269 17.68 18.54 -21.64
CA GLN A 269 17.95 17.33 -20.85
C GLN A 269 16.76 16.37 -20.89
N LEU A 270 15.52 16.88 -20.90
CA LEU A 270 14.34 16.04 -21.04
C LEU A 270 14.36 15.32 -22.39
N LYS A 271 14.54 16.05 -23.49
CA LYS A 271 14.62 15.46 -24.84
C LYS A 271 15.72 14.40 -24.95
N ALA A 272 16.86 14.64 -24.29
CA ALA A 272 17.95 13.68 -24.26
C ALA A 272 17.59 12.36 -23.55
N MET A 273 16.58 12.35 -22.68
CA MET A 273 16.12 11.15 -21.95
C MET A 273 15.07 10.32 -22.71
N MET A 274 14.72 10.69 -23.94
CA MET A 274 13.83 9.86 -24.77
C MET A 274 14.47 8.49 -25.02
N VAL A 275 13.63 7.45 -24.99
CA VAL A 275 13.99 6.06 -25.28
C VAL A 275 12.99 5.44 -26.24
N ASP A 276 13.41 4.36 -26.90
CA ASP A 276 12.49 3.48 -27.60
C ASP A 276 11.87 2.50 -26.60
N THR A 277 10.63 2.77 -26.17
CA THR A 277 9.94 1.92 -25.19
C THR A 277 9.46 0.59 -25.79
N THR A 278 9.57 0.37 -27.10
CA THR A 278 9.32 -0.95 -27.70
C THR A 278 10.35 -2.00 -27.27
N ILE A 279 11.56 -1.55 -26.90
CA ILE A 279 12.60 -2.41 -26.31
C ILE A 279 12.03 -3.15 -25.09
N LEU A 280 11.27 -2.44 -24.27
CA LEU A 280 10.63 -2.95 -23.08
C LEU A 280 9.32 -3.72 -23.35
N GLY A 281 8.88 -3.83 -24.61
CA GLY A 281 7.69 -4.59 -25.00
C GLY A 281 6.40 -3.78 -25.05
N LEU A 282 6.47 -2.44 -25.09
CA LEU A 282 5.35 -1.59 -25.51
C LEU A 282 5.12 -1.73 -27.02
N ASP A 283 3.88 -1.56 -27.50
CA ASP A 283 3.61 -1.51 -28.93
C ASP A 283 4.05 -0.16 -29.55
N ASP A 284 4.26 -0.17 -30.86
CA ASP A 284 4.78 0.98 -31.61
C ASP A 284 3.92 2.27 -31.48
N VAL A 285 2.62 2.13 -31.24
CA VAL A 285 1.71 3.29 -31.11
C VAL A 285 1.90 3.93 -29.75
N ARG A 286 1.78 3.13 -28.69
CA ARG A 286 1.99 3.58 -27.31
C ARG A 286 3.41 4.06 -27.07
N ALA A 287 4.40 3.44 -27.73
CA ALA A 287 5.79 3.83 -27.58
C ALA A 287 6.08 5.25 -28.11
N LYS A 288 5.38 5.66 -29.17
CA LYS A 288 5.47 7.03 -29.69
C LYS A 288 4.79 8.05 -28.78
N GLU A 289 3.68 7.67 -28.13
CA GLU A 289 2.97 8.54 -27.19
C GLU A 289 3.68 8.66 -25.85
N MET A 290 4.41 7.61 -25.44
CA MET A 290 5.12 7.52 -24.17
C MET A 290 6.62 7.20 -24.39
N PRO A 291 7.40 8.16 -24.92
CA PRO A 291 8.81 7.95 -25.25
C PRO A 291 9.75 8.08 -24.05
N TYR A 292 9.22 8.13 -22.82
CA TYR A 292 9.99 8.24 -21.59
C TYR A 292 9.66 7.08 -20.65
N ILE A 293 10.64 6.68 -19.85
CA ILE A 293 10.45 5.73 -18.75
C ILE A 293 10.92 6.38 -17.45
N ALA A 294 10.11 6.27 -16.40
CA ALA A 294 10.48 6.76 -15.08
C ALA A 294 10.46 5.68 -14.02
N SER A 295 11.29 5.87 -13.00
CA SER A 295 11.30 5.01 -11.82
C SER A 295 9.99 5.17 -11.04
N MET A 296 9.38 4.04 -10.70
CA MET A 296 8.19 3.99 -9.82
C MET A 296 8.53 4.00 -8.33
N GLY A 297 9.83 4.06 -7.98
CA GLY A 297 10.26 3.90 -6.59
C GLY A 297 10.07 2.48 -6.04
N ILE A 298 10.13 1.47 -6.92
CA ILE A 298 9.99 0.04 -6.61
C ILE A 298 11.22 -0.68 -7.17
N TYR A 299 11.92 -1.41 -6.30
CA TYR A 299 13.22 -1.98 -6.62
C TYR A 299 13.35 -3.42 -6.10
N VAL A 300 13.99 -4.31 -6.87
CA VAL A 300 14.56 -5.56 -6.34
C VAL A 300 16.07 -5.36 -6.22
N PHE A 301 16.62 -5.66 -5.05
CA PHE A 301 18.06 -5.70 -4.82
C PHE A 301 18.47 -7.12 -4.47
N SER A 302 19.56 -7.59 -5.08
CA SER A 302 20.29 -8.73 -4.54
C SER A 302 20.80 -8.40 -3.12
N LYS A 303 20.68 -9.33 -2.17
CA LYS A 303 21.00 -9.10 -0.75
C LYS A 303 22.40 -8.53 -0.55
N ASP A 304 23.41 -9.19 -1.11
CA ASP A 304 24.82 -8.78 -0.95
C ASP A 304 25.11 -7.43 -1.61
N VAL A 305 24.43 -7.13 -2.72
CA VAL A 305 24.53 -5.85 -3.41
C VAL A 305 24.01 -4.72 -2.51
N MET A 306 22.85 -4.89 -1.87
CA MET A 306 22.32 -3.89 -0.93
C MET A 306 23.32 -3.62 0.21
N LEU A 307 23.88 -4.68 0.81
CA LEU A 307 24.86 -4.57 1.88
C LEU A 307 26.09 -3.79 1.44
N GLN A 308 26.68 -4.17 0.31
CA GLN A 308 27.84 -3.53 -0.27
C GLN A 308 27.57 -2.05 -0.60
N LEU A 309 26.43 -1.74 -1.22
CA LEU A 309 26.09 -0.38 -1.63
C LEU A 309 25.88 0.54 -0.43
N LEU A 310 25.11 0.11 0.58
CA LEU A 310 24.75 0.99 1.70
C LEU A 310 25.81 1.09 2.80
N ARG A 311 26.71 0.10 2.94
CA ARG A 311 27.80 0.12 3.94
C ARG A 311 29.12 0.61 3.39
N GLU A 312 29.47 0.24 2.16
CA GLU A 312 30.84 0.44 1.64
C GLU A 312 30.89 1.51 0.56
N GLN A 313 30.05 1.39 -0.49
CA GLN A 313 30.15 2.26 -1.66
C GLN A 313 29.51 3.63 -1.44
N PHE A 314 28.33 3.66 -0.81
CA PHE A 314 27.53 4.86 -0.58
C PHE A 314 27.05 4.98 0.88
N PRO A 315 27.95 4.95 1.87
CA PRO A 315 27.59 5.02 3.29
C PRO A 315 26.91 6.34 3.69
N GLY A 316 27.14 7.42 2.94
CA GLY A 316 26.56 8.73 3.17
C GLY A 316 25.28 9.02 2.39
N ALA A 317 24.81 8.10 1.55
CA ALA A 317 23.65 8.37 0.68
C ALA A 317 22.34 8.46 1.49
N ASN A 318 21.46 9.39 1.16
CA ASN A 318 20.18 9.55 1.84
C ASN A 318 19.01 8.98 1.02
N ASP A 319 19.08 9.01 -0.31
CA ASP A 319 17.98 8.64 -1.19
C ASP A 319 18.34 7.50 -2.17
N PHE A 320 17.41 6.58 -2.41
CA PHE A 320 17.63 5.49 -3.36
C PHE A 320 17.61 6.00 -4.81
N GLY A 321 16.57 6.76 -5.18
CA GLY A 321 16.31 7.15 -6.55
C GLY A 321 17.32 8.17 -7.09
N SER A 322 17.72 9.15 -6.27
CA SER A 322 18.62 10.22 -6.71
C SER A 322 20.10 9.97 -6.42
N GLU A 323 20.45 9.03 -5.55
CA GLU A 323 21.85 8.81 -5.14
C GLU A 323 22.31 7.35 -5.32
N VAL A 324 21.68 6.39 -4.65
CA VAL A 324 22.16 4.98 -4.66
C VAL A 324 22.02 4.33 -6.04
N ILE A 325 20.88 4.47 -6.70
CA ILE A 325 20.63 3.84 -8.01
C ILE A 325 21.51 4.45 -9.11
N PRO A 326 21.59 5.80 -9.27
CA PRO A 326 22.53 6.41 -10.21
C PRO A 326 24.00 6.06 -9.88
N GLY A 327 24.36 6.03 -8.60
CA GLY A 327 25.69 5.64 -8.14
C GLY A 327 26.04 4.20 -8.52
N ALA A 328 25.13 3.25 -8.26
CA ALA A 328 25.29 1.84 -8.63
C ALA A 328 25.49 1.66 -10.15
N THR A 329 24.74 2.41 -10.94
CA THR A 329 24.86 2.43 -12.40
C THR A 329 26.24 2.93 -12.84
N THR A 330 26.73 4.01 -12.21
CA THR A 330 28.03 4.63 -12.52
C THR A 330 29.21 3.71 -12.20
N ILE A 331 29.14 2.93 -11.12
CA ILE A 331 30.18 1.96 -10.75
C ILE A 331 30.06 0.62 -11.51
N GLY A 332 29.18 0.55 -12.51
CA GLY A 332 29.07 -0.59 -13.44
C GLY A 332 28.25 -1.77 -12.94
N LYS A 333 27.46 -1.63 -11.85
CA LYS A 333 26.50 -2.66 -11.44
C LYS A 333 25.47 -2.92 -12.54
N ARG A 334 24.93 -4.13 -12.59
CA ARG A 334 23.88 -4.51 -13.53
C ARG A 334 22.53 -4.02 -13.01
N VAL A 335 22.20 -2.78 -13.34
CA VAL A 335 20.91 -2.16 -13.04
C VAL A 335 19.98 -2.38 -14.22
N GLN A 336 18.90 -3.14 -14.03
CA GLN A 336 17.98 -3.56 -15.08
C GLN A 336 16.64 -2.82 -14.96
N ALA A 337 16.04 -2.39 -16.06
CA ALA A 337 14.67 -1.89 -16.07
C ALA A 337 13.67 -3.05 -16.21
N TYR A 338 12.55 -2.96 -15.51
CA TYR A 338 11.39 -3.83 -15.68
C TYR A 338 10.18 -2.99 -16.05
N LEU A 339 9.55 -3.28 -17.17
CA LEU A 339 8.36 -2.54 -17.60
C LEU A 339 7.14 -2.92 -16.77
N TYR A 340 6.55 -1.92 -16.12
CA TYR A 340 5.21 -2.05 -15.55
C TYR A 340 4.17 -1.46 -16.51
N ASP A 341 3.19 -2.28 -16.88
CA ASP A 341 2.09 -1.88 -17.76
C ASP A 341 0.74 -1.98 -17.03
N GLY A 342 0.45 -0.98 -16.20
CA GLY A 342 -0.78 -0.92 -15.42
C GLY A 342 -1.04 0.45 -14.82
N TYR A 343 -2.16 0.59 -14.10
CA TYR A 343 -2.46 1.83 -13.38
C TYR A 343 -1.43 2.04 -12.25
N TRP A 344 -0.88 3.25 -12.20
CA TRP A 344 -0.02 3.71 -11.12
C TRP A 344 -0.23 5.20 -10.91
N GLU A 345 -0.34 5.62 -9.66
CA GLU A 345 -0.51 7.03 -9.29
C GLU A 345 0.25 7.34 -7.98
N ASP A 346 1.05 8.40 -7.96
CA ASP A 346 1.67 8.94 -6.74
C ASP A 346 0.62 9.78 -5.97
N ILE A 347 0.11 9.21 -4.88
CA ILE A 347 -0.88 9.87 -4.01
C ILE A 347 -0.25 10.55 -2.79
N GLY A 348 0.99 10.99 -2.93
CA GLY A 348 1.78 11.68 -1.90
C GLY A 348 1.46 13.17 -1.72
N THR A 349 0.57 13.75 -2.53
CA THR A 349 0.09 15.16 -2.40
C THR A 349 -1.42 15.22 -2.21
N ILE A 350 -1.95 16.28 -1.59
CA ILE A 350 -3.40 16.42 -1.32
C ILE A 350 -4.23 16.33 -2.62
N THR A 351 -3.82 17.01 -3.69
CA THR A 351 -4.55 17.02 -4.96
C THR A 351 -4.57 15.63 -5.61
N ALA A 352 -3.42 14.97 -5.71
CA ALA A 352 -3.34 13.63 -6.28
C ALA A 352 -4.11 12.61 -5.42
N PHE A 353 -3.96 12.68 -4.09
CA PHE A 353 -4.70 11.84 -3.17
C PHE A 353 -6.22 12.02 -3.29
N TYR A 354 -6.70 13.26 -3.38
CA TYR A 354 -8.11 13.56 -3.58
C TYR A 354 -8.62 13.01 -4.92
N ASN A 355 -7.92 13.30 -6.02
CA ASN A 355 -8.30 12.86 -7.36
C ASN A 355 -8.32 11.32 -7.47
N ALA A 356 -7.30 10.65 -6.95
CA ALA A 356 -7.23 9.19 -6.97
C ALA A 356 -8.35 8.53 -6.15
N ASN A 357 -8.73 9.13 -5.01
CA ASN A 357 -9.88 8.64 -4.25
C ASN A 357 -11.19 8.82 -5.01
N LEU A 358 -11.48 10.00 -5.57
CA LEU A 358 -12.71 10.20 -6.35
C LEU A 358 -12.71 9.41 -7.67
N GLY A 359 -11.54 9.12 -8.23
CA GLY A 359 -11.37 8.33 -9.45
C GLY A 359 -12.00 6.93 -9.38
N ILE A 360 -12.21 6.37 -8.17
CA ILE A 360 -12.91 5.08 -8.01
C ILE A 360 -14.40 5.14 -8.35
N THR A 361 -14.96 6.35 -8.49
CA THR A 361 -16.36 6.58 -8.86
C THR A 361 -16.57 6.70 -10.38
N LYS A 362 -15.47 6.75 -11.15
CA LYS A 362 -15.49 6.95 -12.60
C LYS A 362 -16.25 5.82 -13.32
N LYS A 363 -17.00 6.22 -14.36
CA LYS A 363 -17.78 5.34 -15.24
C LYS A 363 -17.12 5.21 -16.62
N PRO A 364 -17.29 4.09 -17.34
CA PRO A 364 -18.01 2.87 -16.91
C PRO A 364 -17.21 2.00 -15.93
N VAL A 365 -15.90 2.22 -15.84
CA VAL A 365 -14.98 1.51 -14.95
C VAL A 365 -14.03 2.52 -14.29
N PRO A 366 -13.65 2.31 -13.03
CA PRO A 366 -12.63 3.11 -12.39
C PRO A 366 -11.25 2.78 -12.95
N ASP A 367 -10.35 3.77 -12.93
CA ASP A 367 -8.97 3.58 -13.38
C ASP A 367 -8.20 2.59 -12.46
N PHE A 368 -8.60 2.53 -11.19
CA PHE A 368 -8.14 1.53 -10.22
C PHE A 368 -9.32 0.89 -9.47
N SER A 369 -9.34 -0.44 -9.41
CA SER A 369 -10.30 -1.20 -8.61
C SER A 369 -9.61 -1.88 -7.44
N PHE A 370 -10.04 -1.54 -6.22
CA PHE A 370 -9.63 -2.24 -4.99
C PHE A 370 -10.06 -3.71 -4.98
N TYR A 371 -11.15 -4.02 -5.68
CA TYR A 371 -11.62 -5.38 -5.89
C TYR A 371 -10.92 -6.00 -7.09
N ASP A 372 -10.38 -7.20 -6.89
CA ASP A 372 -9.95 -8.11 -7.94
C ASP A 372 -10.14 -9.53 -7.43
N ARG A 373 -10.54 -10.44 -8.32
CA ARG A 373 -10.86 -11.82 -7.92
C ARG A 373 -9.62 -12.60 -7.50
N SER A 374 -8.49 -12.35 -8.14
CA SER A 374 -7.22 -13.04 -7.92
C SER A 374 -6.33 -12.34 -6.91
N ALA A 375 -6.27 -11.01 -6.96
CA ALA A 375 -5.36 -10.18 -6.17
C ALA A 375 -6.12 -9.01 -5.50
N PRO A 376 -7.08 -9.28 -4.61
CA PRO A 376 -7.81 -8.24 -3.92
C PRO A 376 -6.87 -7.41 -3.04
N ILE A 377 -7.22 -6.14 -2.81
CA ILE A 377 -6.61 -5.38 -1.72
C ILE A 377 -7.27 -5.83 -0.42
N TYR A 378 -6.46 -6.34 0.51
CA TYR A 378 -6.90 -6.73 1.84
C TYR A 378 -6.95 -5.52 2.77
N THR A 379 -7.70 -5.65 3.86
CA THR A 379 -7.71 -4.67 4.95
C THR A 379 -8.23 -5.34 6.22
N GLN A 380 -8.30 -4.59 7.31
CA GLN A 380 -8.81 -5.10 8.57
C GLN A 380 -10.27 -5.57 8.46
N PRO A 381 -10.63 -6.81 8.83
CA PRO A 381 -12.02 -7.19 9.01
C PRO A 381 -12.59 -6.46 10.23
N ARG A 382 -13.68 -5.70 10.03
CA ARG A 382 -14.28 -4.86 11.09
C ARG A 382 -15.63 -5.35 11.58
N HIS A 383 -16.25 -6.29 10.87
CA HIS A 383 -17.61 -6.80 11.16
C HIS A 383 -18.64 -5.68 11.38
N LEU A 384 -18.54 -4.61 10.59
CA LEU A 384 -19.52 -3.53 10.63
C LEU A 384 -20.84 -3.97 10.01
N PRO A 385 -21.98 -3.41 10.47
CA PRO A 385 -23.25 -3.68 9.82
C PRO A 385 -23.25 -3.12 8.38
N PRO A 386 -24.17 -3.58 7.53
CA PRO A 386 -24.45 -2.91 6.26
C PRO A 386 -24.79 -1.44 6.47
N SER A 387 -24.45 -0.60 5.48
CA SER A 387 -24.80 0.82 5.50
C SER A 387 -26.31 1.01 5.45
N LYS A 388 -26.84 1.88 6.31
CA LYS A 388 -28.25 2.22 6.41
C LYS A 388 -28.51 3.54 5.68
N VAL A 389 -29.34 3.49 4.65
CA VAL A 389 -29.79 4.65 3.88
C VAL A 389 -31.29 4.79 4.12
N LEU A 390 -31.70 5.89 4.77
CA LEU A 390 -33.12 6.14 5.05
C LEU A 390 -33.82 6.79 3.85
N ASP A 391 -33.18 7.81 3.28
CA ASP A 391 -33.63 8.56 2.12
C ASP A 391 -32.40 9.30 1.58
N ALA A 392 -31.93 8.99 0.38
CA ALA A 392 -30.77 9.67 -0.18
C ALA A 392 -30.77 9.60 -1.70
N ASP A 393 -30.45 10.72 -2.33
CA ASP A 393 -30.12 10.78 -3.75
C ASP A 393 -28.61 10.63 -3.91
N VAL A 394 -28.17 9.47 -4.41
CA VAL A 394 -26.75 9.11 -4.51
C VAL A 394 -26.39 8.89 -5.98
N THR A 395 -25.50 9.73 -6.49
CA THR A 395 -25.03 9.69 -7.89
C THR A 395 -23.51 9.68 -7.94
N ASP A 396 -22.94 8.87 -8.83
CA ASP A 396 -21.49 8.78 -9.08
C ASP A 396 -20.65 8.65 -7.80
N SER A 397 -21.09 7.85 -6.84
CA SER A 397 -20.50 7.84 -5.50
C SER A 397 -20.28 6.42 -4.96
N VAL A 398 -19.33 6.28 -4.04
CA VAL A 398 -19.04 5.03 -3.32
C VAL A 398 -19.38 5.17 -1.84
N ILE A 399 -20.08 4.19 -1.29
CA ILE A 399 -20.46 4.12 0.12
C ILE A 399 -19.72 2.98 0.81
N GLY A 400 -18.92 3.30 1.82
CA GLY A 400 -18.16 2.38 2.65
C GLY A 400 -19.03 1.64 3.67
N GLU A 401 -18.38 0.88 4.55
CA GLU A 401 -19.06 0.01 5.53
C GLU A 401 -19.74 0.80 6.67
N GLY A 402 -20.93 0.36 7.10
CA GLY A 402 -21.57 0.85 8.32
C GLY A 402 -21.96 2.33 8.33
N CYS A 403 -22.24 2.93 7.17
CA CYS A 403 -22.67 4.32 7.12
C CYS A 403 -24.12 4.48 7.62
N VAL A 404 -24.43 5.64 8.17
CA VAL A 404 -25.80 6.06 8.54
C VAL A 404 -26.12 7.34 7.79
N ILE A 405 -26.94 7.22 6.75
CA ILE A 405 -27.22 8.29 5.78
C ILE A 405 -28.72 8.61 5.83
N LYS A 406 -29.05 9.89 6.05
CA LYS A 406 -30.42 10.38 6.20
C LYS A 406 -30.71 11.53 5.24
N ASN A 407 -31.92 11.55 4.68
CA ASN A 407 -32.48 12.54 3.75
C ASN A 407 -31.45 13.56 3.22
N CYS A 408 -30.58 13.14 2.30
CA CYS A 408 -29.47 13.97 1.81
C CYS A 408 -29.18 13.74 0.32
N LYS A 409 -28.33 14.59 -0.25
CA LYS A 409 -27.81 14.44 -1.62
C LYS A 409 -26.31 14.18 -1.59
N ILE A 410 -25.87 13.16 -2.32
CA ILE A 410 -24.47 12.76 -2.43
C ILE A 410 -24.14 12.61 -3.91
N HIS A 411 -23.23 13.44 -4.41
CA HIS A 411 -22.81 13.47 -5.80
C HIS A 411 -21.29 13.40 -5.90
N HIS A 412 -20.78 12.56 -6.81
CA HIS A 412 -19.36 12.45 -7.12
C HIS A 412 -18.46 12.38 -5.87
N SER A 413 -18.79 11.49 -4.93
CA SER A 413 -18.20 11.49 -3.59
C SER A 413 -17.85 10.09 -3.10
N VAL A 414 -16.88 10.02 -2.18
CA VAL A 414 -16.49 8.78 -1.50
C VAL A 414 -16.82 8.91 -0.03
N VAL A 415 -17.74 8.08 0.43
CA VAL A 415 -18.25 8.08 1.81
C VAL A 415 -17.59 6.95 2.59
N GLY A 416 -16.62 7.28 3.42
CA GLY A 416 -15.84 6.33 4.19
C GLY A 416 -16.63 5.66 5.31
N LEU A 417 -16.09 4.55 5.82
CA LEU A 417 -16.75 3.73 6.84
C LEU A 417 -17.24 4.53 8.06
N ARG A 418 -18.40 4.14 8.58
CA ARG A 418 -19.09 4.74 9.75
C ARG A 418 -19.46 6.22 9.59
N SER A 419 -19.53 6.73 8.36
CA SER A 419 -19.98 8.10 8.14
C SER A 419 -21.42 8.28 8.60
N CYS A 420 -21.66 9.36 9.36
CA CYS A 420 -22.99 9.82 9.74
C CYS A 420 -23.29 11.09 8.94
N ILE A 421 -24.34 11.06 8.12
CA ILE A 421 -24.79 12.19 7.30
C ILE A 421 -26.21 12.54 7.71
N SER A 422 -26.41 13.75 8.24
CA SER A 422 -27.69 14.22 8.77
C SER A 422 -28.60 14.79 7.69
N GLU A 423 -29.85 15.05 8.08
CA GLU A 423 -30.91 15.48 7.17
C GLU A 423 -30.59 16.82 6.48
N GLY A 424 -30.94 16.91 5.19
CA GLY A 424 -30.74 18.09 4.35
C GLY A 424 -29.31 18.34 3.89
N ALA A 425 -28.35 17.46 4.22
CA ALA A 425 -26.97 17.64 3.79
C ALA A 425 -26.80 17.47 2.27
N ILE A 426 -25.87 18.23 1.70
CA ILE A 426 -25.46 18.16 0.29
C ILE A 426 -23.95 17.94 0.24
N ILE A 427 -23.54 16.81 -0.32
CA ILE A 427 -22.13 16.39 -0.43
C ILE A 427 -21.79 16.26 -1.91
N GLU A 428 -20.86 17.09 -2.38
CA GLU A 428 -20.45 17.16 -3.80
C GLU A 428 -18.93 17.09 -3.89
N ASP A 429 -18.40 16.28 -4.81
CA ASP A 429 -16.94 16.24 -5.07
C ASP A 429 -16.14 16.06 -3.76
N THR A 430 -16.56 15.16 -2.87
CA THR A 430 -16.04 15.14 -1.50
C THR A 430 -15.59 13.75 -1.06
N LEU A 431 -14.43 13.71 -0.41
CA LEU A 431 -13.93 12.52 0.27
C LEU A 431 -14.25 12.64 1.77
N LEU A 432 -15.25 11.90 2.23
CA LEU A 432 -15.50 11.72 3.65
C LEU A 432 -14.69 10.52 4.14
N MET A 433 -13.73 10.73 5.04
CA MET A 433 -12.96 9.61 5.58
C MET A 433 -13.80 8.77 6.56
N GLY A 434 -14.86 9.32 7.16
CA GLY A 434 -15.77 8.63 8.07
C GLY A 434 -15.31 8.65 9.52
N ALA A 435 -15.55 7.58 10.28
CA ALA A 435 -15.28 7.56 11.73
C ALA A 435 -14.59 6.28 12.22
N ASP A 436 -13.81 6.41 13.30
CA ASP A 436 -13.12 5.32 13.97
C ASP A 436 -14.07 4.48 14.85
N TYR A 437 -15.19 5.07 15.31
CA TYR A 437 -16.21 4.48 16.18
C TYR A 437 -17.58 5.15 15.96
N TYR A 438 -18.65 4.60 16.53
CA TYR A 438 -19.98 5.23 16.58
C TYR A 438 -20.19 5.91 17.93
N GLU A 439 -20.90 7.03 17.94
CA GLU A 439 -21.45 7.63 19.16
C GLU A 439 -22.85 7.05 19.41
N THR A 440 -23.11 6.61 20.64
CA THR A 440 -24.43 6.12 21.04
C THR A 440 -25.42 7.29 21.14
N GLU A 441 -26.72 7.00 21.13
CA GLU A 441 -27.73 8.04 21.33
C GLU A 441 -27.61 8.73 22.70
N ALA A 442 -27.11 8.02 23.72
CA ALA A 442 -26.80 8.62 25.02
C ALA A 442 -25.63 9.61 24.92
N ASP A 443 -24.56 9.27 24.20
CA ASP A 443 -23.41 10.16 23.99
C ASP A 443 -23.84 11.42 23.24
N LYS A 444 -24.66 11.28 22.19
CA LYS A 444 -25.17 12.41 21.41
C LYS A 444 -26.06 13.33 22.25
N LYS A 445 -26.91 12.75 23.10
CA LYS A 445 -27.77 13.53 24.00
C LYS A 445 -26.94 14.33 25.01
N LEU A 446 -25.95 13.68 25.63
CA LEU A 446 -25.04 14.33 26.57
C LEU A 446 -24.21 15.43 25.89
N LEU A 447 -23.75 15.20 24.66
CA LEU A 447 -23.06 16.22 23.87
C LEU A 447 -23.97 17.42 23.60
N ALA A 448 -25.20 17.17 23.15
CA ALA A 448 -26.16 18.24 22.87
C ALA A 448 -26.49 19.07 24.12
N GLU A 449 -26.63 18.43 25.29
CA GLU A 449 -26.85 19.12 26.58
C GLU A 449 -25.67 20.05 26.95
N ASN A 450 -24.45 19.71 26.51
CA ASN A 450 -23.25 20.51 26.74
C ASN A 450 -22.89 21.45 25.56
N GLY A 451 -23.78 21.59 24.57
CA GLY A 451 -23.53 22.41 23.37
C GLY A 451 -22.48 21.81 22.42
N GLY A 452 -22.13 20.53 22.58
CA GLY A 452 -21.24 19.80 21.71
C GLY A 452 -21.91 19.34 20.41
N ILE A 453 -21.10 19.16 19.37
CA ILE A 453 -21.54 18.70 18.04
C ILE A 453 -21.16 17.21 17.90
N PRO A 454 -22.07 16.31 17.51
CA PRO A 454 -21.75 14.91 17.30
C PRO A 454 -20.82 14.69 16.09
N ILE A 455 -20.22 13.52 15.99
CA ILE A 455 -19.39 13.13 14.84
C ILE A 455 -20.27 13.00 13.59
N GLY A 456 -19.75 13.52 12.47
CA GLY A 456 -20.38 13.43 11.16
C GLY A 456 -20.76 14.79 10.59
N ILE A 457 -21.62 14.76 9.57
CA ILE A 457 -22.12 15.93 8.88
C ILE A 457 -23.44 16.37 9.50
N GLY A 458 -23.49 17.59 10.04
CA GLY A 458 -24.68 18.21 10.60
C GLY A 458 -25.76 18.52 9.57
N LYS A 459 -26.93 18.94 10.05
CA LYS A 459 -28.13 19.16 9.24
C LYS A 459 -27.94 20.33 8.28
N ASN A 460 -28.51 20.23 7.08
CA ASN A 460 -28.51 21.29 6.06
C ASN A 460 -27.11 21.83 5.71
N SER A 461 -26.06 21.04 5.95
CA SER A 461 -24.68 21.42 5.64
C SER A 461 -24.36 21.11 4.17
N HIS A 462 -23.61 21.99 3.52
CA HIS A 462 -23.22 21.87 2.12
C HIS A 462 -21.69 21.79 2.03
N ILE A 463 -21.19 20.64 1.59
CA ILE A 463 -19.76 20.36 1.49
C ILE A 463 -19.44 20.07 0.04
N ARG A 464 -18.52 20.86 -0.53
CA ARG A 464 -18.08 20.73 -1.91
C ARG A 464 -16.56 20.75 -2.00
N ARG A 465 -15.98 19.86 -2.81
CA ARG A 465 -14.54 19.82 -3.11
C ARG A 465 -13.68 19.80 -1.85
N ALA A 466 -13.98 18.84 -0.98
CA ALA A 466 -13.34 18.76 0.34
C ALA A 466 -12.88 17.34 0.69
N ILE A 467 -11.97 17.28 1.64
CA ILE A 467 -11.58 16.07 2.38
C ILE A 467 -11.99 16.27 3.84
N ILE A 468 -12.91 15.45 4.33
CA ILE A 468 -13.33 15.48 5.74
C ILE A 468 -12.68 14.31 6.46
N ASP A 469 -11.65 14.58 7.26
CA ASP A 469 -10.90 13.53 7.95
C ASP A 469 -11.71 12.91 9.11
N LYS A 470 -11.18 11.81 9.67
CA LYS A 470 -11.81 10.95 10.66
C LYS A 470 -12.35 11.73 11.85
N ASN A 471 -13.55 11.35 12.28
CA ASN A 471 -14.21 11.84 13.48
C ASN A 471 -14.47 13.35 13.50
N ALA A 472 -14.44 14.03 12.34
CA ALA A 472 -14.81 15.44 12.27
C ALA A 472 -16.25 15.65 12.76
N ARG A 473 -16.46 16.75 13.47
CA ARG A 473 -17.74 17.19 14.04
C ARG A 473 -18.19 18.43 13.31
N ILE A 474 -18.97 18.25 12.25
CA ILE A 474 -19.45 19.35 11.41
C ILE A 474 -20.82 19.77 11.90
N GLY A 475 -20.95 21.01 12.36
CA GLY A 475 -22.22 21.56 12.85
C GLY A 475 -23.31 21.66 11.79
N ASP A 476 -24.48 22.11 12.24
CA ASP A 476 -25.63 22.34 11.38
C ASP A 476 -25.42 23.61 10.53
N ASN A 477 -25.89 23.60 9.29
CA ASN A 477 -25.83 24.71 8.34
C ASN A 477 -24.39 25.17 7.99
N VAL A 478 -23.41 24.27 8.11
CA VAL A 478 -22.03 24.55 7.71
C VAL A 478 -21.91 24.52 6.19
N LYS A 479 -21.18 25.46 5.61
CA LYS A 479 -20.94 25.57 4.17
C LYS A 479 -19.45 25.55 3.89
N ILE A 480 -18.95 24.46 3.33
CA ILE A 480 -17.57 24.32 2.88
C ILE A 480 -17.61 24.40 1.36
N LEU A 481 -17.45 25.61 0.82
CA LEU A 481 -17.67 25.89 -0.59
C LEU A 481 -16.46 26.54 -1.27
N ASN A 482 -15.57 27.14 -0.48
CA ASN A 482 -14.39 27.89 -0.92
C ASN A 482 -14.77 28.87 -2.04
N ALA A 483 -15.76 29.74 -1.78
CA ALA A 483 -16.38 30.59 -2.80
C ALA A 483 -15.37 31.55 -3.47
N ASP A 484 -14.35 31.98 -2.72
CA ASP A 484 -13.29 32.87 -3.20
C ASP A 484 -12.19 32.12 -3.98
N ASN A 485 -12.32 30.80 -4.18
CA ASN A 485 -11.37 29.94 -4.87
C ASN A 485 -9.93 30.04 -4.32
N VAL A 486 -9.79 30.14 -3.00
CA VAL A 486 -8.50 30.17 -2.31
C VAL A 486 -7.73 28.90 -2.65
N GLN A 487 -6.47 29.01 -3.07
CA GLN A 487 -5.66 27.86 -3.46
C GLN A 487 -4.92 27.24 -2.27
N GLU A 488 -4.33 28.08 -1.42
CA GLU A 488 -3.51 27.67 -0.29
C GLU A 488 -3.92 28.47 0.95
N ALA A 489 -4.24 27.79 2.05
CA ALA A 489 -4.51 28.42 3.33
C ALA A 489 -4.17 27.48 4.49
N ALA A 490 -3.50 28.02 5.51
CA ALA A 490 -3.22 27.32 6.75
C ALA A 490 -4.12 27.89 7.86
N ARG A 491 -5.21 27.18 8.18
CA ARG A 491 -6.22 27.58 9.16
C ARG A 491 -6.37 26.52 10.24
N GLU A 492 -5.22 26.08 10.75
CA GLU A 492 -5.14 24.94 11.67
C GLU A 492 -5.92 25.15 12.96
N THR A 493 -5.90 26.38 13.49
CA THR A 493 -6.67 26.80 14.67
C THR A 493 -8.17 26.67 14.44
N ASP A 494 -8.60 26.88 13.21
CA ASP A 494 -10.00 26.83 12.78
C ASP A 494 -10.38 25.42 12.31
N GLY A 495 -9.45 24.47 12.37
CA GLY A 495 -9.69 23.05 12.11
C GLY A 495 -9.52 22.62 10.65
N TYR A 496 -8.97 23.44 9.75
CA TYR A 496 -8.81 23.07 8.34
C TYR A 496 -7.57 23.64 7.65
N PHE A 497 -7.27 23.09 6.47
CA PHE A 497 -6.30 23.61 5.52
C PHE A 497 -6.93 23.68 4.13
N ILE A 498 -6.41 24.54 3.27
CA ILE A 498 -6.72 24.53 1.83
C ILE A 498 -5.42 24.30 1.08
N LYS A 499 -5.41 23.31 0.17
CA LYS A 499 -4.28 23.02 -0.72
C LYS A 499 -4.79 22.68 -2.11
N GLY A 500 -4.26 23.32 -3.15
CA GLY A 500 -4.77 23.16 -4.53
C GLY A 500 -6.29 23.43 -4.67
N GLY A 501 -6.81 24.35 -3.85
CA GLY A 501 -8.24 24.67 -3.79
C GLY A 501 -9.13 23.64 -3.11
N ILE A 502 -8.56 22.57 -2.54
CA ILE A 502 -9.28 21.51 -1.83
C ILE A 502 -9.25 21.80 -0.33
N VAL A 503 -10.43 21.93 0.29
CA VAL A 503 -10.54 22.14 1.74
C VAL A 503 -10.34 20.80 2.46
N THR A 504 -9.43 20.72 3.41
CA THR A 504 -9.19 19.53 4.24
C THR A 504 -9.51 19.85 5.69
N VAL A 505 -10.60 19.29 6.22
CA VAL A 505 -10.95 19.36 7.65
C VAL A 505 -10.12 18.32 8.40
N ILE A 506 -9.46 18.77 9.47
CA ILE A 506 -8.49 17.98 10.24
C ILE A 506 -9.20 16.89 11.06
N LYS A 507 -8.50 15.78 11.32
CA LYS A 507 -8.96 14.73 12.23
C LYS A 507 -9.44 15.31 13.58
N ASP A 508 -10.62 14.85 14.01
CA ASP A 508 -11.26 15.23 15.28
C ASP A 508 -11.57 16.74 15.38
N ALA A 509 -11.52 17.49 14.27
CA ALA A 509 -11.85 18.91 14.27
C ALA A 509 -13.35 19.14 14.47
N LEU A 510 -13.69 20.27 15.08
CA LEU A 510 -15.06 20.74 15.25
C LEU A 510 -15.24 22.02 14.44
N LEU A 511 -16.21 22.00 13.53
CA LEU A 511 -16.68 23.20 12.83
C LEU A 511 -18.03 23.63 13.43
N PRO A 512 -18.12 24.81 14.07
CA PRO A 512 -19.38 25.28 14.65
C PRO A 512 -20.52 25.37 13.64
N SER A 513 -21.76 25.32 14.13
CA SER A 513 -22.94 25.50 13.28
C SER A 513 -22.90 26.87 12.59
N GLY A 514 -23.25 26.91 11.30
CA GLY A 514 -23.26 28.12 10.48
C GLY A 514 -21.89 28.57 9.95
N THR A 515 -20.80 27.85 10.23
CA THR A 515 -19.48 28.15 9.67
C THR A 515 -19.49 28.14 8.14
N VAL A 516 -18.85 29.14 7.52
CA VAL A 516 -18.64 29.23 6.07
C VAL A 516 -17.14 29.25 5.78
N ILE A 517 -16.69 28.35 4.91
CA ILE A 517 -15.30 28.20 4.46
C ILE A 517 -15.23 28.34 2.94
#